data_AF-A0A140LCN2-F1
#
_entry.id   AF-A0A140LCN2-F1
#
_cell.length_a   1.000
_cell.length_b   1.000
_cell.length_c   1.000
_cell.angle_alpha   90.00
_cell.angle_beta   90.00
_cell.angle_gamma   90.00
#
_symmetry.space_group_name_H-M   'P 1'
#
loop_
_entity.id
_entity.type
_entity.pdbx_description
1 polymer ?
#
loop_
_entity_poly.entity_id
_entity_poly.type
_entity_poly.pdbx_seq_one_letter_code
_entity_poly.pdbx_strand_id
1 'polypeptide(L)' 'MLKINYDRKFDILYLSIGEPRPSYGEEETPGLVVLKDIETDEITGFTIFDFKKRVDTDSLNELNLPCKIDFKQLESLELN' A
#
# COMPACT_ATOMS: atom_id res chain seq x y z
N MET A 1 -5.25 13.95 0.53
CA MET A 1 -5.72 13.12 1.65
C MET A 1 -5.23 11.69 1.43
N LEU A 2 -4.82 10.96 2.48
CA LEU A 2 -4.45 9.54 2.37
C LEU A 2 -5.73 8.69 2.50
N LYS A 3 -5.92 7.73 1.59
CA LYS A 3 -7.00 6.72 1.68
C LYS A 3 -6.38 5.34 1.82
N ILE A 4 -6.97 4.53 2.68
CA ILE A 4 -6.52 3.16 2.96
C ILE A 4 -7.70 2.22 2.80
N ASN A 5 -7.50 1.14 2.04
CA ASN A 5 -8.50 0.10 1.84
C ASN A 5 -7.83 -1.27 1.92
N TYR A 6 -8.30 -2.12 2.84
CA TYR A 6 -7.78 -3.47 3.00
C TYR A 6 -8.81 -4.48 2.49
N ASP A 7 -8.45 -5.19 1.42
CA ASP A 7 -9.22 -6.30 0.89
C ASP A 7 -8.84 -7.59 1.62
N ARG A 8 -9.60 -7.91 2.66
CA ARG A 8 -9.44 -9.12 3.49
C ARG A 8 -9.57 -10.42 2.71
N LYS A 9 -10.33 -10.43 1.61
CA LYS A 9 -10.58 -11.66 0.85
C LYS A 9 -9.33 -12.11 0.10
N PHE A 10 -8.54 -11.15 -0.39
CA PHE A 10 -7.34 -11.42 -1.18
C PHE A 10 -6.04 -11.07 -0.46
N ASP A 11 -6.11 -10.59 0.78
CA ASP A 11 -4.97 -10.11 1.57
C ASP A 11 -4.17 -9.01 0.86
N ILE A 12 -4.89 -7.97 0.41
CA ILE A 12 -4.29 -6.84 -0.34
C ILE A 12 -4.61 -5.52 0.35
N LEU A 13 -3.57 -4.74 0.66
CA LEU A 13 -3.69 -3.37 1.14
C LEU A 13 -3.48 -2.37 0.00
N TYR A 14 -4.47 -1.52 -0.23
CA TYR A 14 -4.41 -0.40 -1.15
C TYR A 14 -4.23 0.91 -0.39
N LEU A 15 -3.24 1.70 -0.80
CA LEU A 15 -2.97 3.04 -0.30
C LEU A 15 -3.06 4.03 -1.45
N SER A 16 -3.85 5.10 -1.30
CA SER A 16 -3.95 6.17 -2.31
C SER A 16 -3.66 7.54 -1.70
N ILE A 17 -2.83 8.32 -2.38
CA ILE A 17 -2.31 9.60 -1.92
C ILE A 17 -2.87 10.72 -2.81
N GLY A 18 -3.68 11.58 -2.20
CA GLY A 18 -4.30 12.71 -2.88
C GLY A 18 -5.58 12.31 -3.61
N GLU A 19 -5.91 13.06 -4.66
CA GLU A 19 -7.09 12.78 -5.48
C GLU A 19 -6.78 11.71 -6.54
N PRO A 20 -7.80 10.92 -6.95
CA PRO A 20 -7.66 9.97 -8.04
C PRO A 20 -7.17 10.65 -9.31
N ARG A 21 -6.14 10.08 -9.93
CA ARG A 21 -5.55 10.58 -11.18
C ARG A 21 -4.95 9.41 -11.97
N PRO A 22 -4.75 9.55 -13.29
CA PRO A 22 -4.08 8.53 -14.09
C PRO A 22 -2.73 8.18 -13.49
N SER A 23 -2.47 6.89 -13.33
CA SER A 23 -1.22 6.39 -12.77
C SER A 23 -0.88 5.04 -13.39
N TYR A 24 0.41 4.74 -13.49
CA TYR A 24 0.90 3.42 -13.83
C TYR A 24 1.45 2.74 -12.57
N GLY A 25 1.40 1.41 -12.56
CA GLY A 25 1.93 0.59 -11.47
C GLY A 25 3.25 -0.02 -11.87
N GLU A 26 4.25 0.09 -10.98
CA GLU A 26 5.56 -0.55 -11.12
C GLU A 26 5.79 -1.47 -9.92
N GLU A 27 6.10 -2.74 -10.16
CA GLU A 27 6.46 -3.68 -9.10
C GLU A 27 7.95 -3.49 -8.75
N GLU A 28 8.21 -2.75 -7.67
CA GLU A 28 9.58 -2.45 -7.21
C GLU A 28 10.22 -3.67 -6.52
N THR A 29 9.40 -4.50 -5.87
CA THR A 29 9.82 -5.73 -5.20
C THR A 29 8.63 -6.70 -5.14
N PRO A 30 8.84 -8.04 -5.10
CA PRO A 30 7.75 -9.00 -5.11
C PRO A 30 6.67 -8.70 -4.07
N GLY A 31 5.47 -8.36 -4.56
CA GLY A 31 4.30 -8.05 -3.75
C GLY A 31 4.18 -6.60 -3.27
N LEU A 32 4.99 -5.67 -3.81
CA LEU A 32 4.76 -4.22 -3.70
C LEU A 32 4.69 -3.61 -5.09
N VAL A 33 3.52 -3.04 -5.42
CA VAL A 33 3.36 -2.16 -6.59
C VAL A 33 3.32 -0.72 -6.11
N VAL A 34 4.20 0.12 -6.64
CA VAL A 34 4.17 1.57 -6.47
C VAL A 34 3.38 2.18 -7.61
N LEU A 35 2.38 3.00 -7.28
CA LEU A 35 1.61 3.75 -8.25
C LEU A 35 2.25 5.12 -8.43
N LYS A 36 2.54 5.50 -9.67
CA LYS A 36 3.18 6.77 -10.05
C LYS A 36 2.33 7.52 -11.06
N ASP A 37 2.29 8.83 -10.94
CA ASP A 37 1.58 9.70 -11.88
C ASP A 37 2.18 9.54 -13.27
N ILE A 38 1.33 9.40 -14.29
CA ILE A 38 1.79 9.09 -15.65
C ILE A 38 2.60 10.22 -16.30
N GLU A 39 2.41 11.46 -15.85
CA GLU A 39 3.08 12.63 -16.41
C GLU A 39 4.29 13.06 -15.56
N THR A 40 4.24 12.87 -14.24
CA THR A 40 5.24 13.46 -13.32
C THR A 40 6.09 12.44 -12.56
N ASP A 41 5.79 11.14 -12.65
CA ASP A 41 6.40 10.06 -11.85
C ASP A 41 6.24 10.23 -10.33
N GLU A 42 5.42 11.18 -9.86
CA GLU A 42 5.15 11.35 -8.44
C GLU A 42 4.35 10.17 -7.88
N ILE A 43 4.73 9.67 -6.71
CA ILE A 43 4.03 8.56 -6.06
C ILE A 43 2.60 8.95 -5.72
N THR A 44 1.65 8.19 -6.25
CA THR A 44 0.20 8.37 -6.06
C THR A 44 -0.40 7.30 -5.16
N GLY A 45 0.32 6.22 -4.87
CA GLY A 45 -0.19 5.15 -4.02
C GLY A 45 0.68 3.89 -3.99
N PHE A 46 0.17 2.87 -3.30
CA PHE A 46 0.80 1.56 -3.17
C PHE A 46 -0.25 0.46 -3.19
N THR A 47 0.11 -0.70 -3.74
CA THR A 47 -0.61 -1.95 -3.56
C THR A 47 0.36 -2.94 -2.91
N ILE A 48 -0.02 -3.45 -1.74
CA ILE A 48 0.78 -4.42 -0.98
C ILE A 48 0.02 -5.74 -0.94
N PHE A 49 0.63 -6.78 -1.50
CA PHE A 49 0.12 -8.15 -1.48
C PHE A 49 0.60 -8.89 -0.24
N ASP A 50 -0.16 -9.90 0.18
CA ASP A 50 0.11 -10.69 1.38
C ASP A 50 0.26 -9.79 2.62
N PHE A 51 -0.52 -8.70 2.72
CA PHE A 51 -0.29 -7.65 3.73
C PHE A 51 -0.36 -8.19 5.16
N LYS A 52 -1.45 -8.86 5.53
CA LYS A 52 -1.61 -9.46 6.86
C LYS A 52 -0.57 -10.53 7.09
N LYS A 53 -0.30 -11.39 6.11
CA LYS A 53 0.76 -12.39 6.24
C LYS A 53 2.12 -11.74 6.55
N ARG A 54 2.46 -10.64 5.87
CA ARG A 54 3.70 -9.89 6.11
C ARG A 54 3.74 -9.20 7.48
N VAL A 55 2.60 -8.71 7.98
CA VAL A 55 2.47 -8.21 9.36
C VAL A 55 2.73 -9.34 10.35
N ASP A 56 2.04 -10.47 10.18
CA ASP A 56 2.08 -11.62 11.10
C ASP A 56 3.47 -12.28 11.13
N THR A 57 4.24 -12.22 10.04
CA THR A 57 5.60 -12.76 9.93
C THR A 57 6.71 -11.70 10.08
N ASP A 58 6.37 -10.45 10.41
CA ASP A 58 7.31 -9.33 10.52
C ASP A 58 8.20 -9.09 9.27
N SER A 59 7.66 -9.38 8.08
CA SER A 59 8.37 -9.25 6.79
C SER A 59 7.96 -8.01 5.98
N LEU A 60 7.15 -7.11 6.56
CA LEU A 60 6.81 -5.82 5.94
C LEU A 60 8.04 -4.96 5.63
N ASN A 61 9.09 -5.06 6.47
CA ASN A 61 10.32 -4.28 6.29
C ASN A 61 11.09 -4.68 5.02
N GLU A 62 10.83 -5.86 4.45
CA GLU A 62 11.45 -6.32 3.20
C GLU A 62 10.95 -5.57 1.97
N LEU A 63 9.81 -4.88 2.08
CA LEU A 63 9.19 -4.16 0.97
C LEU A 63 9.93 -2.88 0.57
N ASN A 64 10.93 -2.44 1.35
CA ASN A 64 11.71 -1.22 1.09
C ASN A 64 10.81 -0.02 0.69
N LEU A 65 9.72 0.18 1.43
CA LEU A 65 8.75 1.22 1.12
C LEU A 65 9.45 2.59 1.02
N PRO A 66 9.18 3.38 -0.04
CA PRO A 66 9.81 4.69 -0.23
C PRO A 66 9.34 5.73 0.79
N CYS A 67 8.45 5.37 1.70
CA CYS A 67 7.98 6.18 2.81
C CYS A 67 7.81 5.34 4.08
N LYS A 68 7.91 6.00 5.25
CA LYS A 68 7.58 5.39 6.52
C LYS A 68 6.06 5.39 6.68
N ILE A 69 5.46 4.20 6.74
CA ILE A 69 4.04 4.03 7.03
C ILE A 69 3.91 3.39 8.41
N ASP A 70 3.21 4.07 9.32
CA ASP A 70 2.85 3.50 10.62
C ASP A 70 1.51 2.78 10.49
N PHE A 71 1.56 1.45 10.44
CA PHE A 71 0.38 0.60 10.28
C PHE A 71 -0.40 0.40 11.59
N LYS A 72 0.04 0.94 12.74
CA LYS A 72 -0.66 0.81 14.02
C LYS A 72 -2.06 1.41 14.03
N GLN A 73 -2.38 2.28 13.07
CA GLN A 73 -3.71 2.87 12.94
C GLN A 73 -4.73 1.92 12.26
N LEU A 74 -4.28 0.84 11.62
CA LEU A 74 -5.15 -0.10 10.90
C LEU A 74 -5.89 -1.09 11.81
N GLU A 75 -5.39 -1.34 13.03
CA GLU A 75 -6.09 -2.18 14.02
C GLU A 75 -7.46 -1.60 14.42
N SER A 76 -7.62 -0.27 14.35
CA SER A 76 -8.90 0.40 14.64
C SER A 76 -9.97 0.26 13.54
N LEU A 77 -9.58 -0.19 12.34
CA LEU A 77 -10.52 -0.52 11.25
C LEU A 77 -11.11 -1.94 11.39
N GLU A 78 -10.70 -2.70 12.41
CA GLU A 78 -11.22 -4.05 12.68
C GLU A 78 -12.56 -4.09 13.44
N LEU A 79 -13.13 -2.94 13.81
CA LEU A 79 -14.41 -2.86 14.51
C LEU A 79 -15.42 -2.01 13.74
N ASN A 80 -16.04 -2.61 12.72
CA ASN A 80 -17.42 -2.35 12.27
C ASN A 80 -17.88 -3.46 11.32
#